data_AF-A0A7K9MVB5-F1
#
_entry.id   AF-A0A7K9MVB5-F1
#
_cell.length_a   1.000
_cell.length_b   1.000
_cell.length_c   1.000
_cell.angle_alpha   90.00
_cell.angle_beta   90.00
_cell.angle_gamma   90.00
#
_symmetry.space_group_name_H-M   'P 1'
#
loop_
_entity.id
_entity.type
_entity.pdbx_description
1 polymer ?
#
loop_
_entity_poly.entity_id
_entity_poly.type
_entity_poly.pdbx_seq_one_letter_code
_entity_poly.pdbx_strand_id
1 'polypeptide(L)'
;GRGFAFRRKQKIERQYRKLLKKGRKVHSQQDSQFTDTYPEHLKHLYLAEEEMLKKRRRAPDDSVLSEEKLNKAVECHYTVLPQDGDENKAKVFSYRSVTTEGKCKKKTSNQKAKEEYEKIKAERARKKEEAEKRKQQREVAQRLYKQKKMEAYKILSKKTKRGQPNLNLQMEFLLQKIQQNT
;
A
#
# COMPACT_ATOMS: atom_id res chain seq x y z
N GLY A 1 -50.31 -53.00 0.63
CA GLY A 1 -50.21 -51.66 0.01
C GLY A 1 -49.58 -50.69 0.99
N ARG A 2 -48.72 -49.76 0.53
CA ARG A 2 -48.08 -48.79 1.44
C ARG A 2 -49.13 -47.75 1.88
N GLY A 3 -49.46 -47.71 3.17
CA GLY A 3 -50.59 -46.94 3.74
C GLY A 3 -50.49 -45.42 3.58
N PHE A 4 -51.51 -44.70 4.08
CA PHE A 4 -51.66 -43.24 3.94
C PHE A 4 -50.42 -42.45 4.39
N ALA A 5 -49.81 -42.83 5.52
CA ALA A 5 -48.60 -42.20 6.03
C ALA A 5 -47.42 -42.25 5.04
N PHE A 6 -47.27 -43.39 4.33
CA PHE A 6 -46.21 -43.55 3.33
C PHE A 6 -46.45 -42.66 2.10
N ARG A 7 -47.70 -42.58 1.63
CA ARG A 7 -48.09 -41.68 0.52
C ARG A 7 -47.87 -40.22 0.89
N ARG A 8 -48.17 -39.83 2.13
CA ARG A 8 -47.93 -38.48 2.65
C ARG A 8 -46.42 -38.16 2.72
N LYS A 9 -45.60 -39.10 3.21
CA LYS A 9 -44.13 -38.96 3.25
C LYS A 9 -43.55 -38.74 1.85
N GLN A 10 -43.95 -39.55 0.87
CA GLN A 10 -43.50 -39.37 -0.52
C GLN A 10 -43.96 -38.04 -1.13
N LYS A 11 -45.17 -37.56 -0.79
CA LYS A 11 -45.66 -36.26 -1.25
C LYS A 11 -44.80 -35.13 -0.69
N ILE A 12 -44.48 -35.16 0.60
CA ILE A 12 -43.60 -34.18 1.25
C ILE A 12 -42.20 -34.20 0.62
N GLU A 13 -41.62 -35.39 0.44
CA GLU A 13 -40.29 -35.54 -0.17
C GLU A 13 -40.24 -34.99 -1.61
N ARG A 14 -41.29 -35.24 -2.41
CA ARG A 14 -41.40 -34.69 -3.77
C ARG A 14 -41.51 -33.16 -3.75
N GLN A 15 -42.27 -32.58 -2.82
CA GLN A 15 -42.38 -31.12 -2.69
C GLN A 15 -41.03 -30.50 -2.28
N TYR A 16 -40.32 -31.12 -1.33
CA TYR A 16 -39.00 -30.69 -0.90
C TYR A 16 -37.97 -30.72 -2.06
N ARG A 17 -37.93 -31.83 -2.83
CA ARG A 17 -37.07 -31.92 -4.02
C ARG A 17 -37.41 -30.87 -5.08
N LYS A 18 -38.69 -30.51 -5.24
CA LYS A 18 -39.11 -29.43 -6.15
C LYS A 18 -38.61 -28.06 -5.68
N LEU A 19 -38.68 -27.77 -4.38
CA LEU A 19 -38.16 -26.53 -3.81
C LEU A 19 -36.63 -26.41 -4.00
N LEU A 20 -35.89 -27.49 -3.72
CA LEU A 20 -34.43 -27.51 -3.95
C LEU A 20 -34.06 -27.30 -5.43
N LYS A 21 -34.84 -27.86 -6.37
CA LYS A 21 -34.64 -27.63 -7.81
C LYS A 21 -34.99 -26.20 -8.22
N LYS A 22 -36.02 -25.59 -7.62
CA LYS A 22 -36.43 -24.20 -7.90
C LYS A 22 -35.38 -23.19 -7.41
N GLY A 23 -34.78 -23.41 -6.24
CA GLY A 23 -33.69 -22.58 -5.73
C GLY A 23 -32.41 -22.66 -6.56
N ARG A 24 -32.01 -23.86 -7.02
CA ARG A 24 -30.81 -24.03 -7.86
C ARG A 24 -30.93 -23.39 -9.25
N LYS A 25 -32.14 -23.32 -9.82
CA LYS A 25 -32.37 -22.74 -11.17
C LYS A 25 -32.28 -21.21 -11.20
N VAL A 26 -32.48 -20.55 -10.06
CA VAL A 26 -32.33 -19.10 -9.92
C VAL A 26 -30.86 -18.70 -9.73
N HIS A 27 -30.06 -19.56 -9.07
CA HIS A 27 -28.65 -19.28 -8.78
C HIS A 27 -27.67 -19.60 -9.93
N SER A 28 -28.10 -20.33 -10.97
CA SER A 28 -27.25 -20.59 -12.16
C SER A 28 -27.30 -19.47 -13.21
N GLN A 29 -28.08 -18.41 -12.98
CA GLN A 29 -28.16 -17.21 -13.84
C GLN A 29 -27.57 -15.97 -13.16
N GLN A 30 -27.37 -16.04 -11.85
CA GLN A 30 -26.59 -15.07 -11.10
C GLN A 30 -25.28 -15.74 -10.71
N ASP A 31 -24.43 -16.00 -11.70
CA ASP A 31 -23.02 -15.75 -11.44
C ASP A 31 -23.00 -14.32 -10.90
N SER A 32 -22.70 -14.18 -9.60
CA SER A 32 -22.62 -12.88 -8.95
C SER A 32 -21.75 -12.00 -9.84
N GLN A 33 -22.37 -11.05 -10.57
CA GLN A 33 -21.61 -9.99 -11.27
C GLN A 33 -20.72 -9.24 -10.28
N PHE A 34 -21.05 -9.32 -9.00
CA PHE A 34 -20.16 -9.05 -7.89
C PHE A 34 -19.17 -10.21 -7.71
N THR A 35 -18.31 -10.44 -8.69
CA THR A 35 -17.02 -11.00 -8.33
C THR A 35 -16.36 -9.91 -7.50
N ASP A 36 -15.98 -10.21 -6.25
CA ASP A 36 -15.02 -9.41 -5.45
C ASP A 36 -13.61 -9.40 -6.12
N THR A 37 -13.57 -9.49 -7.44
CA THR A 37 -12.42 -9.18 -8.27
C THR A 37 -12.34 -7.67 -8.32
N TYR A 38 -11.79 -7.10 -7.25
CA TYR A 38 -11.48 -5.69 -7.17
C TYR A 38 -10.64 -5.27 -8.38
N PRO A 39 -10.95 -4.12 -9.01
CA PRO A 39 -10.08 -3.54 -10.02
C PRO A 39 -8.65 -3.45 -9.47
N GLU A 40 -7.66 -3.93 -10.24
CA GLU A 40 -6.25 -4.02 -9.81
C GLU A 40 -5.73 -2.71 -9.17
N HIS A 41 -6.18 -1.58 -9.69
CA HIS A 41 -5.80 -0.25 -9.22
C HIS A 41 -6.35 0.12 -7.83
N LEU A 42 -7.38 -0.57 -7.31
CA LEU A 42 -7.97 -0.31 -5.97
C LEU A 42 -7.50 -1.29 -4.91
N LYS A 43 -6.79 -2.36 -5.30
CA LYS A 43 -6.24 -3.37 -4.38
C LYS A 43 -5.38 -2.75 -3.25
N HIS A 44 -4.74 -1.62 -3.51
CA HIS A 44 -3.90 -0.92 -2.53
C HIS A 44 -4.70 -0.31 -1.37
N LEU A 45 -5.93 0.18 -1.60
CA LEU A 45 -6.79 0.71 -0.53
C LEU A 45 -7.18 -0.40 0.44
N TYR A 46 -7.55 -1.56 -0.12
CA TYR A 46 -7.97 -2.71 0.66
C TYR A 46 -6.82 -3.35 1.45
N LEU A 47 -5.64 -3.52 0.84
CA LEU A 47 -4.45 -4.00 1.56
C LEU A 47 -4.04 -3.04 2.70
N ALA A 48 -4.19 -1.72 2.50
CA ALA A 48 -3.95 -0.73 3.53
C ALA A 48 -4.98 -0.82 4.68
N GLU A 49 -6.25 -1.00 4.36
CA GLU A 49 -7.33 -1.18 5.34
C GLU A 49 -7.16 -2.47 6.16
N GLU A 50 -6.83 -3.60 5.50
CA GLU A 50 -6.52 -4.86 6.18
C GLU A 50 -5.30 -4.73 7.11
N GLU A 51 -4.24 -4.04 6.68
CA GLU A 51 -3.06 -3.82 7.50
C GLU A 51 -3.39 -2.96 8.74
N MET A 52 -4.21 -1.91 8.58
CA MET A 52 -4.70 -1.10 9.69
C MET A 52 -5.56 -1.89 10.67
N LEU A 53 -6.51 -2.70 10.18
CA LEU A 53 -7.37 -3.55 11.01
C LEU A 53 -6.56 -4.62 11.75
N LYS A 54 -5.56 -5.20 11.09
CA LYS A 54 -4.66 -6.19 11.69
C LYS A 54 -3.74 -5.57 12.74
N LYS A 55 -3.27 -4.34 12.54
CA LYS A 55 -2.54 -3.56 13.56
C LYS A 55 -3.44 -3.20 14.74
N ARG A 56 -4.69 -2.80 14.50
CA ARG A 56 -5.69 -2.56 15.55
C ARG A 56 -5.99 -3.82 16.37
N ARG A 57 -6.08 -4.98 15.73
CA ARG A 57 -6.26 -6.28 16.42
C ARG A 57 -4.98 -6.82 17.09
N ARG A 58 -3.82 -6.21 16.83
CA ARG A 58 -2.50 -6.66 17.34
C ARG A 58 -1.79 -5.62 18.21
N ALA A 59 -2.46 -4.53 18.59
CA ALA A 59 -1.94 -3.59 19.57
C ALA A 59 -2.56 -3.87 20.95
N PRO A 60 -1.78 -3.69 22.03
CA PRO A 60 -1.69 -4.66 23.13
C PRO A 60 -2.29 -4.14 24.44
N ASP A 61 -2.84 -5.04 25.26
CA ASP A 61 -3.21 -4.82 26.68
C ASP A 61 -2.01 -4.50 27.61
N ASP A 62 -0.86 -4.05 27.10
CA ASP A 62 0.39 -3.89 27.87
C ASP A 62 1.09 -2.52 27.72
N SER A 63 0.42 -1.51 27.13
CA SER A 63 1.04 -0.18 26.93
C SER A 63 1.06 0.75 28.16
N VAL A 64 0.68 0.28 29.35
CA VAL A 64 0.54 1.13 30.56
C VAL A 64 1.85 1.34 31.34
N LEU A 65 2.96 0.67 31.00
CA LEU A 65 4.15 0.62 31.90
C LEU A 65 5.39 1.41 31.46
N SER A 66 5.30 2.38 30.54
CA SER A 66 6.50 3.05 30.01
C SER A 66 6.59 4.58 30.16
N GLU A 67 5.53 5.25 30.63
CA GLU A 67 5.57 6.71 30.80
C GLU A 67 6.12 7.15 32.17
N GLU A 68 6.11 6.27 33.18
CA GLU A 68 6.52 6.61 34.55
C GLU A 68 8.05 6.60 34.79
N LYS A 69 8.84 6.00 33.88
CA LYS A 69 10.29 5.84 34.04
C LYS A 69 11.15 7.01 33.52
N LEU A 70 10.56 8.03 32.89
CA LEU A 70 11.32 9.17 32.34
C LEU A 70 11.32 10.41 33.25
N ASN A 71 10.40 10.53 34.20
CA ASN A 71 10.35 11.69 35.10
C ASN A 71 11.25 11.56 36.34
N LYS A 72 11.80 10.37 36.63
CA LYS A 72 12.64 10.12 37.81
C LYS A 72 14.14 10.40 37.61
N ALA A 73 14.57 10.64 36.37
CA ALA A 73 15.98 10.90 36.04
C ALA A 73 16.31 12.39 35.87
N VAL A 74 15.31 13.28 35.91
CA VAL A 74 15.49 14.73 35.74
C VAL A 74 15.48 15.48 37.08
N GLU A 75 15.13 14.81 38.17
CA GLU A 75 14.94 15.40 39.52
C GLU A 75 16.06 15.08 40.51
N CYS A 76 17.29 14.77 40.05
CA CYS A 76 18.42 14.47 40.95
C CYS A 76 19.69 15.31 40.70
N HIS A 77 19.58 16.49 40.08
CA HIS A 77 20.73 17.38 39.88
C HIS A 77 20.55 18.81 40.42
N TYR A 78 19.60 19.09 41.33
CA TYR A 78 19.55 20.41 41.96
C TYR A 78 19.21 20.36 43.45
N THR A 79 19.90 21.22 44.21
CA THR A 79 19.73 21.60 45.62
C THR A 79 20.41 20.74 46.70
N VAL A 80 21.70 21.01 46.93
CA VAL A 80 22.20 21.21 48.31
C VAL A 80 23.04 22.50 48.30
N LEU A 81 22.46 23.55 48.89
CA LEU A 81 23.16 24.73 49.38
C LEU A 81 23.99 24.34 50.61
N PRO A 82 25.21 24.86 50.73
CA PRO A 82 25.63 25.38 52.03
C PRO A 82 25.79 26.91 51.97
N GLN A 83 25.04 27.62 52.81
CA GLN A 83 25.44 28.94 53.30
C GLN A 83 26.50 28.70 54.38
N ASP A 84 27.70 29.25 54.19
CA ASP A 84 28.31 30.23 55.09
C ASP A 84 29.64 30.72 54.46
N GLY A 85 30.00 31.96 54.80
CA GLY A 85 30.84 32.85 53.99
C GLY A 85 32.30 32.47 53.83
N ASP A 86 32.92 32.98 52.75
CA ASP A 86 34.08 33.87 52.85
C ASP A 86 34.50 34.39 51.46
N GLU A 87 34.98 35.63 51.46
CA GLU A 87 35.38 36.45 50.33
C GLU A 87 36.54 35.83 49.53
N ASN A 88 36.51 35.93 48.18
CA ASN A 88 37.59 36.48 47.33
C ASN A 88 37.70 35.86 45.91
N LYS A 89 37.88 36.78 44.95
CA LYS A 89 38.45 36.66 43.60
C LYS A 89 37.70 35.85 42.55
N ALA A 90 36.96 36.61 41.75
CA ALA A 90 36.74 36.35 40.34
C ALA A 90 38.04 35.92 39.63
N LYS A 91 38.16 34.62 39.35
CA LYS A 91 39.15 34.08 38.43
C LYS A 91 38.40 33.62 37.18
N VAL A 92 38.39 34.52 36.20
CA VAL A 92 37.95 34.25 34.82
C VAL A 92 38.84 33.14 34.26
N PHE A 93 38.41 31.88 34.37
CA PHE A 93 39.06 30.77 33.70
C PHE A 93 38.49 30.66 32.27
N SER A 94 38.99 31.54 31.42
CA SER A 94 38.91 31.41 29.97
C SER A 94 39.65 30.13 29.58
N TYR A 95 38.92 29.02 29.39
CA TYR A 95 39.48 27.85 28.73
C TYR A 95 39.53 28.12 27.23
N ARG A 96 40.68 28.65 26.84
CA ARG A 96 41.30 28.51 25.53
C ARG A 96 40.99 27.12 24.96
N SER A 97 40.12 27.06 23.95
CA SER A 97 39.88 25.86 23.15
C SER A 97 41.12 25.60 22.30
N VAL A 98 42.11 24.96 22.91
CA VAL A 98 43.24 24.37 22.21
C VAL A 98 42.63 23.36 21.24
N THR A 99 42.70 23.68 19.95
CA THR A 99 42.46 22.76 18.85
C THR A 99 43.53 21.68 18.89
N THR A 100 43.38 20.74 19.82
CA THR A 100 44.10 19.48 19.76
C THR A 100 43.46 18.69 18.65
N GLU A 101 44.11 18.69 17.49
CA GLU A 101 43.90 17.75 16.39
C GLU A 101 44.22 16.35 16.93
N GLY A 102 43.24 15.79 17.63
CA GLY A 102 43.39 14.63 18.49
C GLY A 102 42.43 13.55 18.05
N LYS A 103 42.96 12.64 17.22
CA LYS A 103 42.58 11.23 17.09
C LYS A 103 41.08 10.98 17.27
N CYS A 104 40.36 10.81 16.16
CA CYS A 104 38.96 10.38 16.09
C CYS A 104 38.62 9.41 17.23
N LYS A 105 37.97 9.91 18.29
CA LYS A 105 37.46 9.05 19.36
C LYS A 105 36.53 8.05 18.67
N LYS A 106 36.81 6.76 18.85
CA LYS A 106 36.00 5.69 18.25
C LYS A 106 34.54 5.91 18.68
N LYS A 107 33.64 6.05 17.71
CA LYS A 107 32.21 6.26 17.97
C LYS A 107 31.68 5.18 18.91
N THR A 108 30.85 5.57 19.87
CA THR A 108 30.20 4.62 20.77
C THR A 108 29.22 3.75 19.98
N SER A 109 28.91 2.55 20.48
CA SER A 109 27.97 1.64 19.80
C SER A 109 26.62 2.31 19.51
N ASN A 110 26.09 3.07 20.48
CA ASN A 110 24.82 3.80 20.33
C ASN A 110 24.89 4.89 19.24
N GLN A 111 26.01 5.62 19.16
CA GLN A 111 26.23 6.60 18.09
C GLN A 111 26.28 5.95 16.71
N LYS A 112 26.96 4.79 16.58
CA LYS A 112 26.98 4.02 15.33
C LYS A 112 25.59 3.53 14.94
N ALA A 113 24.79 3.06 15.89
CA ALA A 113 23.43 2.61 15.65
C ALA A 113 22.53 3.73 15.11
N LYS A 114 22.68 4.96 15.64
CA LYS A 114 21.93 6.14 15.15
C LYS A 114 22.27 6.47 13.70
N GLU A 115 23.56 6.45 13.35
CA GLU A 115 24.02 6.72 11.99
C GLU A 115 23.55 5.65 10.99
N GLU A 116 23.62 4.37 11.37
CA GLU A 116 23.11 3.27 10.54
C GLU A 116 21.59 3.37 10.32
N TYR A 117 20.83 3.76 11.35
CA TYR A 117 19.40 4.01 11.21
C TYR A 117 19.09 5.11 10.20
N GLU A 118 19.81 6.24 10.25
CA GLU A 118 19.62 7.33 9.30
C GLU A 118 19.99 6.93 7.86
N LYS A 119 21.06 6.14 7.68
CA LYS A 119 21.41 5.58 6.36
C LYS A 119 20.32 4.67 5.80
N ILE A 120 19.81 3.74 6.62
CA ILE A 120 18.73 2.83 6.21
C ILE A 120 17.46 3.61 5.88
N LYS A 121 17.15 4.67 6.65
CA LYS A 121 16.01 5.54 6.38
C LYS A 121 16.14 6.25 5.03
N ALA A 122 17.33 6.77 4.73
CA ALA A 122 17.62 7.43 3.45
C ALA A 122 17.58 6.44 2.27
N GLU A 123 18.12 5.23 2.42
CA GLU A 123 18.09 4.19 1.39
C GLU A 123 16.65 3.76 1.06
N ARG A 124 15.81 3.55 2.09
CA ARG A 124 14.38 3.27 1.91
C ARG A 124 13.63 4.40 1.22
N ALA A 125 13.95 5.66 1.53
CA ALA A 125 13.34 6.82 0.87
C ALA A 125 13.69 6.85 -0.62
N ARG A 126 14.98 6.69 -0.97
CA ARG A 126 15.43 6.62 -2.37
C ARG A 126 14.78 5.47 -3.13
N LYS A 127 14.70 4.28 -2.53
CA LYS A 127 14.05 3.11 -3.13
C LYS A 127 12.55 3.33 -3.38
N LYS A 128 11.88 4.06 -2.48
CA LYS A 128 10.46 4.42 -2.64
C LYS A 128 10.25 5.38 -3.81
N GLU A 129 11.08 6.42 -3.93
CA GLU A 129 11.02 7.37 -5.05
C GLU A 129 11.27 6.68 -6.40
N GLU A 130 12.26 5.78 -6.47
CA GLU A 130 12.54 5.01 -7.69
C GLU A 130 11.38 4.09 -8.06
N ALA A 131 10.80 3.40 -7.08
CA ALA A 131 9.63 2.54 -7.30
C ALA A 131 8.42 3.34 -7.81
N GLU A 132 8.22 4.56 -7.29
CA GLU A 132 7.16 5.45 -7.74
C GLU A 132 7.37 5.92 -9.19
N LYS A 133 8.59 6.32 -9.56
CA LYS A 133 8.92 6.65 -10.96
C LYS A 133 8.68 5.46 -11.89
N ARG A 134 9.06 4.25 -11.48
CA ARG A 134 8.82 3.03 -12.26
C ARG A 134 7.32 2.72 -12.40
N LYS A 135 6.53 2.97 -11.36
CA LYS A 135 5.06 2.85 -11.40
C LYS A 135 4.46 3.84 -12.39
N GLN A 136 4.85 5.12 -12.32
CA GLN A 136 4.40 6.16 -13.25
C GLN A 136 4.75 5.81 -14.70
N GLN A 137 5.98 5.37 -14.98
CA GLN A 137 6.39 4.94 -16.32
C GLN A 137 5.51 3.80 -16.84
N ARG A 138 5.21 2.80 -16.01
CA ARG A 138 4.31 1.68 -16.38
C ARG A 138 2.90 2.18 -16.69
N GLU A 139 2.35 3.06 -15.85
CA GLU A 139 1.02 3.61 -16.05
C GLU A 139 0.94 4.45 -17.33
N VAL A 140 1.93 5.31 -17.57
CA VAL A 140 2.04 6.12 -18.80
C VAL A 140 2.14 5.23 -20.02
N ALA A 141 3.00 4.21 -20.00
CA ALA A 141 3.16 3.26 -21.10
C ALA A 141 1.84 2.51 -21.40
N GLN A 142 1.13 2.06 -20.36
CA GLN A 142 -0.16 1.40 -20.52
C GLN A 142 -1.22 2.35 -21.09
N ARG A 143 -1.30 3.60 -20.63
CA ARG A 143 -2.22 4.61 -21.14
C ARG A 143 -1.95 4.89 -22.63
N LEU A 144 -0.69 5.10 -22.99
CA LEU A 144 -0.27 5.32 -24.38
C LEU A 144 -0.62 4.12 -25.27
N TYR A 145 -0.35 2.89 -24.80
CA TYR A 145 -0.73 1.68 -25.54
C TYR A 145 -2.25 1.60 -25.78
N LYS A 146 -3.05 1.85 -24.74
CA LYS A 146 -4.52 1.86 -24.84
C LYS A 146 -5.01 2.93 -25.81
N GLN A 147 -4.46 4.14 -25.74
CA GLN A 147 -4.79 5.24 -26.66
C GLN A 147 -4.51 4.86 -28.12
N LYS A 148 -3.27 4.43 -28.42
CA LYS A 148 -2.87 3.98 -29.76
C LYS A 148 -3.76 2.84 -30.28
N LYS A 149 -4.10 1.89 -29.40
CA LYS A 149 -5.01 0.79 -29.74
C LYS A 149 -6.40 1.29 -30.10
N MET A 150 -6.96 2.22 -29.32
CA MET A 150 -8.28 2.80 -29.58
C MET A 150 -8.30 3.65 -30.85
N GLU A 151 -7.26 4.43 -31.13
CA GLU A 151 -7.11 5.21 -32.35
C GLU A 151 -7.04 4.32 -33.58
N ALA A 152 -6.20 3.28 -33.55
CA ALA A 152 -6.11 2.30 -34.62
C ALA A 152 -7.45 1.59 -34.85
N TYR A 153 -8.12 1.16 -33.77
CA TYR A 153 -9.45 0.56 -33.86
C TYR A 153 -10.45 1.52 -34.51
N LYS A 154 -10.48 2.79 -34.09
CA LYS A 154 -11.38 3.82 -34.64
C LYS A 154 -11.17 4.03 -36.15
N ILE A 155 -9.94 3.91 -36.66
CA ILE A 155 -9.68 4.02 -38.09
C ILE A 155 -10.14 2.75 -38.81
N LEU A 156 -9.75 1.57 -38.31
CA LEU A 156 -10.01 0.28 -38.94
C LEU A 156 -11.49 -0.14 -38.88
N SER A 157 -12.23 0.29 -37.86
CA SER A 157 -13.63 -0.07 -37.64
C SER A 157 -14.63 0.84 -38.38
N LYS A 158 -14.14 1.88 -39.08
CA LYS A 158 -15.01 2.79 -39.84
C LYS A 158 -15.64 2.07 -41.03
N LYS A 159 -16.94 2.33 -41.21
CA LYS A 159 -17.76 1.77 -42.28
C LYS A 159 -18.42 2.88 -43.09
N THR A 160 -18.71 2.60 -44.35
CA THR A 160 -19.49 3.49 -45.23
C THR A 160 -20.96 3.51 -44.81
N LYS A 161 -21.77 4.44 -45.36
CA LYS A 161 -23.22 4.51 -45.08
C LYS A 161 -23.97 3.20 -45.39
N ARG A 162 -23.39 2.34 -46.24
CA ARG A 162 -23.91 1.02 -46.62
C ARG A 162 -23.37 -0.12 -45.74
N GLY A 163 -22.58 0.19 -44.70
CA GLY A 163 -22.03 -0.79 -43.76
C GLY A 163 -20.77 -1.52 -44.22
N GLN A 164 -20.26 -1.22 -45.41
CA GLN A 164 -19.02 -1.80 -45.94
C GLN A 164 -17.79 -1.18 -45.26
N PRO A 165 -16.68 -1.92 -45.08
CA PRO A 165 -15.45 -1.36 -44.54
C PRO A 165 -14.90 -0.25 -45.44
N ASN A 166 -14.36 0.81 -44.84
CA ASN A 166 -13.72 1.88 -45.60
C ASN A 166 -12.25 1.53 -45.90
N LEU A 167 -12.01 0.90 -47.06
CA LEU A 167 -10.69 0.41 -47.46
C LEU A 167 -9.62 1.51 -47.57
N ASN A 168 -10.01 2.72 -48.01
CA ASN A 168 -9.06 3.83 -48.19
C ASN A 168 -8.41 4.20 -46.85
N LEU A 169 -9.19 4.31 -45.77
CA LEU A 169 -8.67 4.61 -44.43
C LEU A 169 -7.79 3.48 -43.87
N GLN A 170 -8.11 2.22 -44.18
CA GLN A 170 -7.30 1.07 -43.76
C GLN A 170 -5.95 1.06 -44.51
N MET A 171 -5.97 1.41 -45.80
CA MET A 171 -4.79 1.50 -46.64
C MET A 171 -3.88 2.66 -46.22
N GLU A 172 -4.43 3.84 -45.93
CA GLU A 172 -3.66 4.98 -45.37
C GLU A 172 -2.94 4.59 -44.07
N PHE A 173 -3.66 3.93 -43.15
CA PHE A 173 -3.08 3.47 -41.89
C PHE A 173 -1.97 2.44 -42.10
N LEU A 174 -2.11 1.55 -43.08
CA LEU A 174 -1.09 0.56 -43.43
C LEU A 174 0.17 1.23 -44.01
N LEU A 175 0.00 2.17 -44.96
CA LEU A 175 1.09 2.91 -45.55
C LEU A 175 1.87 3.69 -44.48
N GLN A 176 1.16 4.33 -43.55
CA GLN A 176 1.77 5.01 -42.42
C GLN A 176 2.62 4.06 -41.56
N LYS A 177 2.14 2.85 -41.29
CA LYS A 177 2.93 1.84 -40.55
C LYS A 177 4.16 1.39 -41.29
N ILE A 178 4.08 1.21 -42.62
CA ILE A 178 5.23 0.82 -43.43
C ILE A 178 6.30 1.93 -43.36
N GLN A 179 5.92 3.18 -43.56
CA GLN A 179 6.83 4.34 -43.48
C GLN A 179 7.46 4.54 -42.10
N GLN A 180 6.78 4.15 -41.02
CA GLN A 180 7.33 4.24 -39.66
C GLN A 180 8.29 3.08 -39.33
N ASN A 181 8.22 1.99 -40.09
CA ASN A 181 9.06 0.80 -39.89
C ASN A 181 10.26 0.77 -40.86
N THR A 182 10.27 1.63 -41.88
CA THR A 182 11.44 1.91 -42.74
C THR A 182 12.34 2.95 -42.09
#